data_AF-K7NI00-F1
#
_entry.id   AF-K7NI00-F1
#
_cell.length_a   1.000
_cell.length_b   1.000
_cell.length_c   1.000
_cell.angle_alpha   90.00
_cell.angle_beta   90.00
_cell.angle_gamma   90.00
#
_symmetry.space_group_name_H-M   'P 1'
#
loop_
_entity.id
_entity.type
_entity.pdbx_description
1 polymer ?
#
loop_
_entity_poly.entity_id
_entity_poly.type
_entity_poly.pdbx_seq_one_letter_code
_entity_poly.pdbx_strand_id
1 'polypeptide(L)'
;PKFNFLRTFMKEEDITKFIYTSARSIELSENRLKSTIIVLRKLGLEGKALSELVAREPRLFTALEKDVIESFKEVVDLGIKKGSKMFAYALRGILKFGKERLDRRRLCLSRLGFAENQILVILRRRPMVLGLSEE
;
A
#
# COMPACT_ATOMS: atom_id res chain seq x y z
N PRO A 1 -3.59 13.26 22.54
CA PRO A 1 -4.17 11.90 22.64
C PRO A 1 -3.72 10.95 21.52
N LYS A 2 -4.02 11.25 20.24
CA LYS A 2 -3.71 10.36 19.10
C LYS A 2 -2.22 10.06 18.90
N PHE A 3 -1.33 11.00 19.23
CA PHE A 3 0.12 10.79 19.14
C PHE A 3 0.60 9.61 20.00
N ASN A 4 0.09 9.48 21.22
CA ASN A 4 0.42 8.34 22.10
C ASN A 4 -0.13 7.04 21.52
N PHE A 5 -1.30 7.07 20.89
CA PHE A 5 -1.84 5.91 20.18
C PHE A 5 -0.96 5.51 18.99
N LEU A 6 -0.50 6.45 18.16
CA LEU A 6 0.41 6.17 17.03
C LEU A 6 1.69 5.47 17.50
N ARG A 7 2.25 5.89 18.64
CA ARG A 7 3.44 5.25 19.25
C ARG A 7 3.24 3.78 19.64
N THR A 8 2.00 3.30 19.75
CA THR A 8 1.74 1.88 20.07
C THR A 8 1.98 0.94 18.90
N PHE A 9 2.09 1.45 17.67
CA PHE A 9 2.32 0.63 16.47
C PHE A 9 3.27 1.25 15.45
N MET A 10 3.74 2.49 15.67
CA MET A 10 4.68 3.20 14.81
C MET A 10 5.92 3.63 15.57
N LYS A 11 7.05 3.68 14.87
CA LYS A 11 8.28 4.34 15.34
C LYS A 11 8.15 5.86 15.22
N GLU A 12 8.88 6.59 16.05
CA GLU A 12 8.82 8.06 16.05
C GLU A 12 9.17 8.67 14.66
N GLU A 13 10.20 8.14 14.00
CA GLU A 13 10.61 8.55 12.64
C GLU A 13 9.49 8.38 11.59
N ASP A 14 8.69 7.31 11.74
CA ASP A 14 7.58 6.99 10.86
C ASP A 14 6.34 7.83 11.19
N ILE A 15 6.14 8.22 12.46
CA ILE A 15 5.05 9.12 12.87
C ILE A 15 5.22 10.49 12.22
N THR A 16 6.43 11.05 12.27
CA THR A 16 6.74 12.32 11.60
C THR A 16 6.42 12.22 10.10
N LYS A 17 6.89 11.15 9.45
CA LYS A 17 6.62 10.92 8.04
C LYS A 17 5.13 10.74 7.72
N PHE A 18 4.39 10.03 8.55
CA PHE A 18 2.95 9.85 8.42
C PHE A 18 2.21 11.18 8.42
N ILE A 19 2.55 12.06 9.38
CA ILE A 19 2.00 13.40 9.53
C ILE A 19 2.29 14.25 8.29
N TYR A 20 3.54 14.26 7.81
CA TYR A 20 3.91 14.99 6.60
C TYR A 20 3.26 14.43 5.33
N THR A 21 3.05 13.12 5.26
CA THR A 21 2.48 12.46 4.08
C THR A 21 0.97 12.70 3.97
N SER A 22 0.26 12.86 5.09
CA SER A 22 -1.17 13.14 5.08
C SER A 22 -1.64 13.88 6.33
N ALA A 23 -1.79 15.20 6.24
CA ALA A 23 -2.36 15.98 7.34
C ALA A 23 -3.77 15.49 7.75
N ARG A 24 -4.57 15.03 6.78
CA ARG A 24 -5.92 14.48 7.01
C ARG A 24 -5.94 13.20 7.86
N SER A 25 -4.85 12.43 7.90
CA SER A 25 -4.84 11.19 8.69
C SER A 25 -4.76 11.44 10.20
N ILE A 26 -4.37 12.65 10.61
CA ILE A 26 -4.36 13.12 12.01
C ILE A 26 -5.78 13.35 12.54
N GLU A 27 -6.72 13.70 11.65
CA GLU A 27 -8.12 13.94 11.99
C GLU A 27 -8.90 12.64 12.21
N LEU A 28 -8.38 11.49 11.74
CA LEU A 28 -9.04 10.19 11.87
C LEU A 28 -9.21 9.76 13.33
N SER A 29 -10.34 9.15 13.64
CA SER A 29 -10.60 8.62 14.99
C SER A 29 -9.64 7.48 15.34
N GLU A 30 -9.30 7.33 16.61
CA GLU A 30 -8.44 6.22 17.08
C GLU A 30 -9.05 4.86 16.72
N ASN A 31 -10.37 4.73 16.76
CA ASN A 31 -11.09 3.53 16.32
C ASN A 31 -10.81 3.20 14.84
N ARG A 32 -10.82 4.20 13.96
CA ARG A 32 -10.53 3.99 12.53
C ARG A 32 -9.09 3.53 12.30
N LEU A 33 -8.15 4.16 13.01
CA LEU A 33 -6.74 3.74 12.98
C LEU A 33 -6.59 2.30 13.48
N LYS A 34 -7.18 1.99 14.64
CA LYS A 34 -7.12 0.68 15.28
C LYS A 34 -7.68 -0.44 14.40
N SER A 35 -8.85 -0.25 13.78
CA SER A 35 -9.45 -1.27 12.91
C SER A 35 -8.54 -1.61 11.73
N THR A 36 -7.96 -0.61 11.08
CA THR A 36 -7.03 -0.81 9.95
C THR A 36 -5.78 -1.56 10.40
N ILE A 37 -5.22 -1.23 11.56
CA ILE A 37 -4.05 -1.92 12.13
C ILE A 37 -4.37 -3.39 12.43
N ILE A 38 -5.54 -3.69 12.98
CA ILE A 38 -5.97 -5.08 13.24
C ILE A 38 -6.02 -5.88 11.93
N VAL A 39 -6.58 -5.29 10.86
CA VAL A 39 -6.65 -5.92 9.54
C VAL A 39 -5.26 -6.21 8.99
N LEU A 40 -4.35 -5.22 9.00
CA LEU A 40 -2.99 -5.38 8.50
C LEU A 40 -2.20 -6.45 9.29
N ARG A 41 -2.40 -6.52 10.61
CA ARG A 41 -1.81 -7.58 11.45
C ARG A 41 -2.35 -8.97 11.09
N LYS A 42 -3.66 -9.11 10.88
CA LYS A 42 -4.26 -10.37 10.40
C LYS A 42 -3.72 -10.81 9.03
N LEU A 43 -3.33 -9.85 8.18
CA LEU A 43 -2.68 -10.10 6.88
C LEU A 43 -1.18 -10.42 6.99
N GLY A 44 -0.63 -10.43 8.21
CA GLY A 44 0.75 -10.78 8.51
C GLY A 44 1.75 -9.63 8.41
N LEU A 45 1.32 -8.38 8.65
CA LEU A 45 2.22 -7.24 8.83
C LEU A 45 2.28 -6.79 10.28
N GLU A 46 3.50 -6.67 10.79
CA GLU A 46 3.76 -6.25 12.16
C GLU A 46 5.07 -5.46 12.28
N GLY A 47 5.32 -4.92 13.48
CA GLY A 47 6.55 -4.22 13.83
C GLY A 47 6.97 -3.14 12.83
N LYS A 48 8.26 -3.17 12.45
CA LYS A 48 8.85 -2.20 11.52
C LYS A 48 8.16 -2.18 10.16
N ALA A 49 7.77 -3.33 9.62
CA ALA A 49 7.14 -3.42 8.30
C ALA A 49 5.75 -2.75 8.29
N LEU A 50 4.98 -2.94 9.36
CA LEU A 50 3.68 -2.29 9.54
C LEU A 50 3.86 -0.76 9.67
N SER A 51 4.76 -0.33 10.56
CA SER A 51 5.08 1.08 10.80
C SER A 51 5.46 1.82 9.52
N GLU A 52 6.41 1.27 8.75
CA GLU A 52 6.87 1.87 7.50
C GLU A 52 5.77 1.90 6.43
N LEU A 53 4.93 0.87 6.36
CA LEU A 53 3.84 0.81 5.39
C LEU A 53 2.83 1.93 5.63
N VAL A 54 2.31 2.03 6.85
CA VAL A 54 1.25 3.00 7.18
C VAL A 54 1.78 4.44 7.12
N ALA A 55 3.06 4.65 7.42
CA ALA A 55 3.72 5.95 7.23
C ALA A 55 3.82 6.36 5.75
N ARG A 56 4.04 5.40 4.85
CA ARG A 56 4.15 5.66 3.40
C ARG A 56 2.80 5.77 2.72
N GLU A 57 1.79 5.09 3.25
CA GLU A 57 0.48 4.99 2.62
C GLU A 57 -0.66 5.22 3.64
N PRO A 58 -0.84 6.47 4.13
CA PRO A 58 -1.87 6.80 5.11
C PRO A 58 -3.32 6.52 4.65
N ARG A 59 -3.56 6.41 3.33
CA ARG A 59 -4.91 6.17 2.78
C ARG A 59 -5.46 4.79 3.16
N LEU A 60 -4.61 3.88 3.65
CA LEU A 60 -5.06 2.62 4.27
C LEU A 60 -6.10 2.88 5.37
N PHE A 61 -5.97 3.98 6.11
CA PHE A 61 -6.90 4.30 7.19
C PHE A 61 -8.22 4.91 6.70
N THR A 62 -8.27 5.43 5.48
CA THR A 62 -9.49 6.03 4.90
C THR A 62 -10.19 5.11 3.92
N ALA A 63 -9.49 4.14 3.34
CA ALA A 63 -10.04 3.15 2.42
C ALA A 63 -11.02 2.20 3.13
N LEU A 64 -11.91 1.56 2.37
CA LEU A 64 -12.76 0.50 2.91
C LEU A 64 -11.89 -0.72 3.24
N GLU A 65 -12.26 -1.45 4.30
CA GLU A 65 -11.54 -2.64 4.72
C GLU A 65 -11.42 -3.68 3.58
N LYS A 66 -12.49 -3.87 2.81
CA LYS A 66 -12.49 -4.77 1.65
C LYS A 66 -11.41 -4.38 0.63
N ASP A 67 -11.26 -3.09 0.32
CA ASP A 67 -10.33 -2.60 -0.68
C ASP A 67 -8.88 -2.76 -0.20
N VAL A 68 -8.65 -2.58 1.11
CA VAL A 68 -7.35 -2.84 1.75
C VAL A 68 -6.98 -4.32 1.63
N ILE A 69 -7.91 -5.22 1.95
CA ILE A 69 -7.69 -6.67 1.91
C ILE A 69 -7.44 -7.15 0.47
N GLU A 70 -8.27 -6.73 -0.48
CA GLU A 70 -8.14 -7.08 -1.89
C GLU A 70 -6.84 -6.56 -2.49
N SER A 71 -6.53 -5.27 -2.28
CA SER A 71 -5.27 -4.69 -2.74
C SER A 71 -4.05 -5.38 -2.13
N PHE A 72 -4.12 -5.77 -0.86
CA PHE A 72 -3.04 -6.49 -0.21
C PHE A 72 -2.79 -7.87 -0.84
N LYS A 73 -3.87 -8.63 -1.10
CA LYS A 73 -3.78 -9.94 -1.75
C LYS A 73 -3.18 -9.81 -3.15
N GLU A 74 -3.62 -8.84 -3.95
CA GLU A 74 -3.06 -8.62 -5.29
C GLU A 74 -1.55 -8.32 -5.25
N VAL A 75 -1.07 -7.53 -4.29
CA VAL A 75 0.39 -7.29 -4.14
C VAL A 75 1.14 -8.57 -3.75
N VAL A 76 0.54 -9.42 -2.92
CA VAL A 76 1.12 -10.72 -2.54
C VAL A 76 1.15 -11.66 -3.74
N ASP A 77 0.09 -11.71 -4.54
CA ASP A 77 -0.02 -12.56 -5.73
C ASP A 77 0.95 -12.12 -6.84
N LEU A 78 1.27 -10.82 -6.90
CA LEU A 78 2.38 -10.31 -7.70
C LEU A 78 3.75 -10.80 -7.21
N GLY A 79 3.85 -11.53 -6.09
CA GLY A 79 5.11 -12.06 -5.55
C GLY A 79 6.00 -10.99 -4.92
N ILE A 80 5.44 -9.86 -4.51
CA ILE A 80 6.20 -8.79 -3.87
C ILE A 80 6.34 -9.10 -2.38
N LYS A 81 7.57 -9.09 -1.87
CA LYS A 81 7.87 -9.41 -0.47
C LYS A 81 7.16 -8.45 0.49
N LYS A 82 6.33 -8.98 1.41
CA LYS A 82 5.68 -8.22 2.49
C LYS A 82 6.70 -7.40 3.28
N GLY A 83 6.33 -6.17 3.62
CA GLY A 83 7.21 -5.24 4.36
C GLY A 83 8.36 -4.65 3.55
N SER A 84 8.53 -5.00 2.28
CA SER A 84 9.49 -4.31 1.41
C SER A 84 8.98 -2.93 0.99
N LYS A 85 9.91 -2.04 0.64
CA LYS A 85 9.57 -0.72 0.06
C LYS A 85 8.70 -0.85 -1.21
N MET A 86 8.95 -1.88 -2.03
CA MET A 86 8.15 -2.13 -3.24
C MET A 86 6.73 -2.59 -2.90
N PHE A 87 6.54 -3.32 -1.80
CA PHE A 87 5.20 -3.70 -1.33
C PHE A 87 4.36 -2.46 -1.04
N ALA A 88 4.91 -1.48 -0.31
CA ALA A 88 4.21 -0.24 -0.03
C ALA A 88 3.86 0.55 -1.30
N TYR A 89 4.75 0.59 -2.30
CA TYR A 89 4.47 1.27 -3.56
C TYR A 89 3.45 0.55 -4.44
N ALA A 90 3.49 -0.78 -4.49
CA ALA A 90 2.50 -1.57 -5.20
C ALA A 90 1.12 -1.43 -4.55
N LEU A 91 1.04 -1.55 -3.22
CA LEU A 91 -0.20 -1.38 -2.48
C LEU A 91 -0.77 0.02 -2.69
N ARG A 92 0.08 1.05 -2.65
CA ARG A 92 -0.27 2.44 -2.97
C ARG A 92 -0.92 2.58 -4.35
N GLY A 93 -0.37 1.91 -5.36
CA GLY A 93 -0.87 1.94 -6.73
C GLY A 93 -2.22 1.22 -6.85
N ILE A 94 -2.27 -0.03 -6.40
CA ILE A 94 -3.45 -0.88 -6.50
C ILE A 94 -4.62 -0.32 -5.67
N LEU A 95 -4.37 0.12 -4.44
CA LEU A 95 -5.40 0.74 -3.60
C LEU A 95 -5.93 2.05 -4.19
N LYS A 96 -5.09 2.81 -4.91
CA LYS A 96 -5.51 4.07 -5.54
C LYS A 96 -6.37 3.85 -6.77
N PHE A 97 -5.98 2.90 -7.61
CA PHE A 97 -6.51 2.79 -8.97
C PHE A 97 -7.38 1.55 -9.20
N GLY A 98 -7.42 0.64 -8.22
CA GLY A 98 -8.13 -0.62 -8.30
C GLY A 98 -7.43 -1.66 -9.16
N LYS A 99 -7.96 -2.89 -9.10
CA LYS A 99 -7.51 -4.03 -9.90
C LYS A 99 -7.62 -3.78 -11.40
N GLU A 100 -8.68 -3.09 -11.85
CA GLU A 100 -8.86 -2.79 -13.26
C GLU A 100 -7.69 -2.00 -13.87
N ARG A 101 -7.07 -1.09 -13.11
CA ARG A 101 -5.89 -0.36 -13.60
C ARG A 101 -4.67 -1.26 -13.69
N LEU A 102 -4.51 -2.20 -12.76
CA LEU A 102 -3.46 -3.22 -12.84
C LEU A 102 -3.61 -4.04 -14.13
N ASP A 103 -4.83 -4.50 -14.42
CA ASP A 103 -5.11 -5.31 -15.62
C ASP A 103 -4.91 -4.52 -16.91
N ARG A 104 -5.40 -3.27 -16.97
CA ARG A 104 -5.11 -2.37 -18.10
C ARG A 104 -3.61 -2.16 -18.30
N ARG A 105 -2.85 -1.97 -17.22
CA ARG A 105 -1.40 -1.78 -17.32
C ARG A 105 -0.69 -3.04 -17.84
N ARG A 106 -1.12 -4.24 -17.44
CA ARG A 106 -0.61 -5.50 -17.98
C ARG A 106 -0.92 -5.60 -19.48
N LEU A 107 -2.13 -5.26 -19.89
CA LEU A 107 -2.52 -5.24 -21.31
C LEU A 107 -1.67 -4.26 -22.12
N CYS A 108 -1.43 -3.04 -21.63
CA CYS A 108 -0.56 -2.06 -22.27
C CYS A 108 0.86 -2.60 -22.45
N LEU A 109 1.46 -3.18 -21.40
CA LEU A 109 2.82 -3.75 -21.50
C LEU A 109 2.86 -4.94 -22.47
N SER A 110 1.83 -5.78 -22.48
CA SER A 110 1.70 -6.86 -23.45
C SER A 110 1.64 -6.34 -24.90
N ARG A 111 0.86 -5.28 -25.15
CA ARG A 111 0.80 -4.60 -26.46
C ARG A 111 2.14 -3.97 -26.89
N LEU A 112 3.00 -3.61 -25.94
CA LEU A 112 4.37 -3.15 -26.20
C LEU A 112 5.36 -4.29 -26.45
N GLY A 113 4.91 -5.55 -26.48
CA GLY A 113 5.73 -6.72 -26.78
C GLY A 113 6.37 -7.40 -25.57
N PHE A 114 6.03 -6.99 -24.34
CA PHE A 114 6.53 -7.69 -23.15
C PHE A 114 5.79 -9.01 -22.93
N ALA A 115 6.54 -10.10 -22.74
CA ALA A 115 6.00 -11.37 -22.30
C ALA A 115 5.53 -11.31 -20.83
N GLU A 116 4.59 -12.17 -20.43
CA GLU A 116 3.98 -12.14 -19.09
C GLU A 116 5.00 -12.17 -17.94
N ASN A 117 6.06 -12.97 -18.07
CA ASN A 117 7.14 -13.01 -17.09
C ASN A 117 7.89 -11.67 -16.97
N GLN A 118 8.13 -10.97 -18.08
CA GLN A 118 8.73 -9.64 -18.10
C GLN A 118 7.82 -8.62 -17.43
N ILE A 119 6.52 -8.67 -17.71
CA ILE A 119 5.51 -7.80 -17.08
C ILE A 119 5.53 -7.97 -15.56
N LEU A 120 5.51 -9.21 -15.06
CA LEU A 120 5.61 -9.48 -13.63
C LEU A 120 6.91 -8.95 -13.01
N VAL A 121 8.05 -9.08 -13.71
CA VAL A 121 9.32 -8.51 -13.27
C VAL A 121 9.25 -6.99 -13.18
N ILE A 122 8.65 -6.32 -14.17
CA ILE A 122 8.44 -4.87 -14.19
C ILE A 122 7.58 -4.45 -13.00
N LEU A 123 6.43 -5.10 -12.79
CA LEU A 123 5.51 -4.78 -11.69
C LEU A 123 6.17 -4.97 -10.31
N ARG A 124 6.96 -6.03 -10.13
CA ARG A 124 7.70 -6.27 -8.88
C ARG A 124 8.79 -5.24 -8.62
N ARG A 125 9.54 -4.85 -9.66
CA ARG A 125 10.71 -3.96 -9.54
C ARG A 125 10.35 -2.48 -9.62
N ARG A 126 9.25 -2.14 -10.29
CA ARG A 126 8.80 -0.77 -10.60
C ARG A 126 7.27 -0.65 -10.50
N PRO A 127 6.66 -0.92 -9.32
CA PRO A 127 5.21 -0.83 -9.14
C PRO A 127 4.61 0.57 -9.40
N MET A 128 5.43 1.62 -9.40
CA MET A 128 5.01 2.97 -9.78
C MET A 128 4.50 3.07 -11.22
N VAL A 129 4.85 2.12 -12.09
CA VAL A 129 4.31 2.03 -13.46
C VAL A 129 2.77 2.00 -13.49
N LEU A 130 2.13 1.53 -12.41
CA LEU A 130 0.67 1.54 -12.25
C LEU A 130 0.05 2.95 -12.23
N GLY A 131 0.84 3.97 -11.86
CA GLY A 131 0.39 5.35 -11.78
C GLY A 131 0.72 6.21 -12.99
N LEU A 132 1.35 5.67 -14.01
CA LEU A 132 1.60 6.40 -15.25
C LEU A 132 0.29 6.60 -16.03
N SER A 133 0.24 7.61 -16.89
CA SER A 133 -0.76 7.69 -17.96
C SER A 133 -0.56 6.53 -18.94
N GLU A 134 -1.57 6.27 -19.75
CA GLU A 134 -1.48 5.35 -20.88
C GLU A 134 -1.07 6.11 -22.17
N GLU A 135 -0.86 7.42 -22.03
CA GLU A 135 -0.37 8.41 -23.01
C GLU A 135 1.06 8.81 -22.70
#